data_AF-A0A255GLH4-F1
#
_entry.id   AF-A0A255GLH4-F1
#
_cell.length_a   1.000
_cell.length_b   1.000
_cell.length_c   1.000
_cell.angle_alpha   90.00
_cell.angle_beta   90.00
_cell.angle_gamma   90.00
#
_symmetry.space_group_name_H-M   'P 1'
#
loop_
_entity.id
_entity.type
_entity.pdbx_description
1 polymer ?
#
loop_
_entity_poly.entity_id
_entity_poly.type
_entity_poly.pdbx_seq_one_letter_code
_entity_poly.pdbx_strand_id
1 'polypeptide(L)'
;MQPRTGNRSANNAPRNLYRTRDGRWLAVSTSSQSIAERVMRLVGREDVVTEPWFATGAGRVQHVDELDAAVADWVGRHDEATVVAEFERVHAAVAPVYEAGDIVADPQYNALGTILRMEDPDLGELAMQNVLFRMSEGQGAVRFTGRGHGADTDQLLSELGLEEGEIAELRSQGVIR
;
A
#
# COMPACT_ATOMS: atom_id res chain seq x y z
N MET A 1 -6.51 -18.96 -18.56
CA MET A 1 -5.96 -17.68 -18.02
C MET A 1 -7.12 -16.74 -17.76
N GLN A 2 -7.13 -16.05 -16.61
CA GLN A 2 -8.15 -15.05 -16.28
C GLN A 2 -7.95 -13.79 -17.13
N PRO A 3 -9.01 -13.20 -17.72
CA PRO A 3 -8.91 -11.94 -18.48
C PRO A 3 -8.68 -10.74 -17.56
N ARG A 4 -8.21 -9.62 -18.12
CA ARG A 4 -8.07 -8.35 -17.38
C ARG A 4 -9.45 -7.81 -16.99
N THR A 5 -9.64 -7.47 -15.71
CA THR A 5 -10.91 -6.97 -15.15
C THR A 5 -10.81 -5.56 -14.53
N GLY A 6 -9.70 -4.85 -14.77
CA GLY A 6 -9.41 -3.60 -14.08
C GLY A 6 -9.23 -3.82 -12.59
N ASN A 7 -9.87 -2.99 -11.76
CA ASN A 7 -9.83 -3.10 -10.28
C ASN A 7 -10.80 -4.15 -9.72
N ARG A 8 -11.64 -4.77 -10.58
CA ARG A 8 -12.60 -5.80 -10.19
C ARG A 8 -11.93 -7.14 -9.89
N SER A 9 -12.58 -7.93 -9.04
CA SER A 9 -12.21 -9.31 -8.75
C SER A 9 -13.13 -10.31 -9.45
N ALA A 10 -12.58 -11.43 -9.91
CA ALA A 10 -13.35 -12.53 -10.47
C ALA A 10 -14.03 -13.42 -9.41
N ASN A 11 -13.67 -13.25 -8.13
CA ASN A 11 -14.13 -14.13 -7.05
C ASN A 11 -15.22 -13.51 -6.18
N ASN A 12 -15.38 -12.19 -6.21
CA ASN A 12 -16.34 -11.49 -5.37
C ASN A 12 -16.64 -10.07 -5.85
N ALA A 13 -17.88 -9.62 -5.63
CA ALA A 13 -18.33 -8.23 -5.81
C ALA A 13 -19.26 -7.80 -4.65
N PRO A 14 -19.38 -6.49 -4.33
CA PRO A 14 -18.58 -5.38 -4.84
C PRO A 14 -17.09 -5.43 -4.43
N ARG A 15 -16.19 -5.25 -5.38
CA ARG A 15 -14.76 -5.07 -5.10
C ARG A 15 -14.13 -4.23 -6.20
N ASN A 16 -14.01 -2.92 -5.98
CA ASN A 16 -13.60 -1.96 -7.01
C ASN A 16 -13.09 -0.65 -6.35
N LEU A 17 -12.67 0.30 -7.17
CA LEU A 17 -12.43 1.69 -6.76
C LEU A 17 -13.65 2.55 -7.12
N TYR A 18 -14.04 3.44 -6.21
CA TYR A 18 -15.16 4.37 -6.38
C TYR A 18 -14.71 5.79 -6.09
N ARG A 19 -15.15 6.74 -6.91
CA ARG A 19 -14.81 8.15 -6.75
C ARG A 19 -15.85 8.85 -5.89
N THR A 20 -15.39 9.56 -4.87
CA THR A 20 -16.22 10.36 -3.97
C THR A 20 -16.60 11.70 -4.60
N ARG A 21 -17.53 12.42 -3.97
CA ARG A 21 -18.00 13.74 -4.40
C ARG A 21 -16.86 14.78 -4.45
N ASP A 22 -15.99 14.76 -3.46
CA ASP A 22 -14.80 15.62 -3.34
C ASP A 22 -13.62 15.15 -4.22
N GLY A 23 -13.84 14.13 -5.06
CA GLY A 23 -12.93 13.75 -6.13
C GLY A 23 -11.83 12.77 -5.74
N ARG A 24 -11.81 12.32 -4.48
CA ARG A 24 -10.91 11.27 -3.95
C ARG A 24 -11.38 9.88 -4.41
N TRP A 25 -10.49 8.90 -4.34
CA TRP A 25 -10.78 7.52 -4.71
C TRP A 25 -10.73 6.61 -3.49
N LEU A 26 -11.71 5.72 -3.38
CA LEU A 26 -11.82 4.75 -2.30
C LEU A 26 -11.82 3.33 -2.84
N ALA A 27 -10.98 2.47 -2.26
CA ALA A 27 -11.00 1.03 -2.50
C ALA A 27 -12.00 0.36 -1.55
N VAL A 28 -12.95 -0.38 -2.11
CA VAL A 28 -13.95 -1.15 -1.36
C VAL A 28 -13.77 -2.63 -1.65
N SER A 29 -13.87 -3.47 -0.61
CA SER A 29 -13.79 -4.93 -0.76
C SER A 29 -14.80 -5.65 0.12
N THR A 30 -15.72 -6.40 -0.48
CA THR A 30 -16.76 -7.14 0.26
C THR A 30 -16.49 -8.64 0.35
N SER A 31 -15.28 -9.03 0.74
CA SER A 31 -14.79 -10.42 0.58
C SER A 31 -15.65 -11.50 1.26
N SER A 32 -16.46 -11.17 2.26
CA SER A 32 -17.42 -12.09 2.89
C SER A 32 -18.86 -11.71 2.55
N GLN A 33 -19.75 -12.72 2.60
CA GLN A 33 -21.19 -12.55 2.43
C GLN A 33 -21.72 -11.41 3.31
N SER A 34 -21.45 -11.47 4.62
CA SER A 34 -22.00 -10.50 5.56
C SER A 34 -21.52 -9.08 5.31
N ILE A 35 -20.29 -8.88 4.81
CA ILE A 35 -19.80 -7.55 4.42
C ILE A 35 -20.55 -7.07 3.17
N ALA A 36 -20.72 -7.92 2.16
CA ALA A 36 -21.46 -7.56 0.95
C ALA A 36 -22.89 -7.12 1.27
N GLU A 37 -23.59 -7.86 2.13
CA GLU A 37 -24.94 -7.49 2.55
C GLU A 37 -25.00 -6.15 3.29
N ARG A 38 -24.06 -5.89 4.21
CA ARG A 38 -24.00 -4.60 4.94
C ARG A 38 -23.75 -3.43 4.00
N VAL A 39 -22.86 -3.59 3.02
CA VAL A 39 -22.62 -2.58 1.99
C VAL A 39 -23.86 -2.37 1.14
N MET A 40 -24.50 -3.44 0.65
CA MET A 40 -25.71 -3.29 -0.18
C MET A 40 -26.87 -2.62 0.56
N ARG A 41 -27.07 -2.95 1.85
CA ARG A 41 -28.03 -2.23 2.71
C ARG A 41 -27.66 -0.75 2.88
N LEU A 42 -26.38 -0.44 3.15
CA LEU A 42 -25.89 0.93 3.32
C LEU A 42 -26.17 1.79 2.07
N VAL A 43 -25.95 1.22 0.87
CA VAL A 43 -26.14 1.94 -0.40
C VAL A 43 -27.60 1.90 -0.90
N GLY A 44 -28.54 1.44 -0.06
CA GLY A 44 -29.97 1.48 -0.35
C GLY A 44 -30.47 0.36 -1.28
N ARG A 45 -29.73 -0.73 -1.40
CA ARG A 45 -30.04 -1.90 -2.23
C ARG A 45 -30.22 -3.16 -1.39
N GLU A 46 -31.07 -3.08 -0.37
CA GLU A 46 -31.44 -4.27 0.42
C GLU A 46 -32.20 -5.31 -0.41
N ASP A 47 -32.86 -4.89 -1.49
CA ASP A 47 -33.60 -5.74 -2.42
C ASP A 47 -32.73 -6.86 -3.02
N VAL A 48 -31.47 -6.58 -3.36
CA VAL A 48 -30.58 -7.60 -3.95
C VAL A 48 -30.04 -8.59 -2.92
N VAL A 49 -30.07 -8.26 -1.64
CA VAL A 49 -29.49 -9.11 -0.58
C VAL A 49 -30.24 -10.44 -0.45
N THR A 50 -31.54 -10.45 -0.75
CA THR A 50 -32.37 -11.66 -0.69
C THR A 50 -32.35 -12.50 -1.96
N GLU A 51 -31.68 -12.03 -3.01
CA GLU A 51 -31.64 -12.75 -4.27
C GLU A 51 -30.78 -14.03 -4.19
N PRO A 52 -31.21 -15.16 -4.79
CA PRO A 52 -30.45 -16.41 -4.72
C PRO A 52 -29.01 -16.30 -5.25
N TRP A 53 -28.79 -15.47 -6.28
CA TRP A 53 -27.46 -15.24 -6.85
C TRP A 53 -26.56 -14.42 -5.93
N PHE A 54 -27.13 -13.62 -5.02
CA PHE A 54 -26.36 -12.79 -4.10
C PHE A 54 -25.67 -13.62 -3.00
N ALA A 55 -26.13 -14.85 -2.74
CA ALA A 55 -25.60 -15.72 -1.68
C ALA A 55 -24.15 -16.17 -1.87
N THR A 56 -23.55 -15.99 -3.06
CA THR A 56 -22.17 -16.41 -3.35
C THR A 56 -21.38 -15.30 -4.02
N GLY A 57 -20.06 -15.26 -3.79
CA GLY A 57 -19.16 -14.30 -4.44
C GLY A 57 -19.20 -14.41 -5.97
N ALA A 58 -19.25 -15.63 -6.51
CA ALA A 58 -19.35 -15.87 -7.94
C ALA A 58 -20.68 -15.39 -8.53
N GLY A 59 -21.80 -15.62 -7.83
CA GLY A 59 -23.10 -15.10 -8.25
C GLY A 59 -23.14 -13.57 -8.22
N ARG A 60 -22.58 -12.94 -7.19
CA ARG A 60 -22.41 -11.46 -7.16
C ARG A 60 -21.55 -10.95 -8.32
N VAL A 61 -20.50 -11.66 -8.71
CA VAL A 61 -19.65 -11.28 -9.86
C VAL A 61 -20.43 -11.29 -11.18
N GLN A 62 -21.38 -12.21 -11.36
CA GLN A 62 -22.25 -12.22 -12.54
C GLN A 62 -23.14 -10.97 -12.63
N HIS A 63 -23.38 -10.31 -11.50
CA HIS A 63 -24.18 -9.09 -11.37
C HIS A 63 -23.33 -7.86 -11.02
N VAL A 64 -22.00 -7.91 -11.27
CA VAL A 64 -21.06 -6.88 -10.80
C VAL A 64 -21.40 -5.48 -11.25
N ASP A 65 -21.94 -5.30 -12.47
CA ASP A 65 -22.28 -3.98 -12.98
C ASP A 65 -23.44 -3.34 -12.19
N GLU A 66 -24.43 -4.12 -11.78
CA GLU A 66 -25.54 -3.66 -10.95
C GLU A 66 -25.07 -3.28 -9.55
N LEU A 67 -24.22 -4.13 -8.95
CA LEU A 67 -23.67 -3.90 -7.62
C LEU A 67 -22.73 -2.69 -7.60
N ASP A 68 -21.84 -2.59 -8.58
CA ASP A 68 -20.90 -1.47 -8.71
C ASP A 68 -21.65 -0.16 -8.98
N ALA A 69 -22.70 -0.15 -9.80
CA ALA A 69 -23.49 1.06 -10.07
C ALA A 69 -24.13 1.60 -8.78
N ALA A 70 -24.68 0.72 -7.94
CA ALA A 70 -25.27 1.11 -6.67
C ALA A 70 -24.23 1.68 -5.69
N VAL A 71 -23.08 1.04 -5.57
CA VAL A 71 -21.99 1.53 -4.71
C VAL A 71 -21.41 2.84 -5.25
N ALA A 72 -21.19 2.94 -6.55
CA ALA A 72 -20.67 4.14 -7.20
C ALA A 72 -21.59 5.36 -7.02
N ASP A 73 -22.90 5.18 -7.21
CA ASP A 73 -23.89 6.26 -7.01
C ASP A 73 -23.89 6.76 -5.57
N TRP A 74 -23.90 5.84 -4.60
CA TRP A 74 -23.88 6.24 -3.20
C TRP A 74 -22.56 6.91 -2.81
N VAL A 75 -21.41 6.33 -3.17
CA VAL A 75 -20.09 6.90 -2.87
C VAL A 75 -19.92 8.27 -3.54
N GLY A 76 -20.34 8.43 -4.80
CA GLY A 76 -20.21 9.69 -5.55
C GLY A 76 -21.07 10.84 -5.01
N ARG A 77 -22.05 10.56 -4.14
CA ARG A 77 -22.86 11.59 -3.46
C ARG A 77 -22.25 12.12 -2.17
N HIS A 78 -21.17 11.50 -1.67
CA HIS A 78 -20.59 11.81 -0.36
C HIS A 78 -19.09 12.13 -0.48
N ASP A 79 -18.57 12.93 0.47
CA ASP A 79 -17.14 13.18 0.58
C ASP A 79 -16.42 11.96 1.18
N GLU A 80 -15.12 11.86 0.95
CA GLU A 80 -14.29 10.75 1.43
C GLU A 80 -14.51 10.43 2.91
N ALA A 81 -14.45 11.45 3.77
CA ALA A 81 -14.59 11.31 5.22
C ALA A 81 -15.95 10.70 5.61
N THR A 82 -17.02 11.06 4.91
CA THR A 82 -18.36 10.51 5.17
C THR A 82 -18.45 9.05 4.74
N VAL A 83 -17.90 8.72 3.56
CA VAL A 83 -17.92 7.34 3.07
C VAL A 83 -17.12 6.43 4.00
N VAL A 84 -15.92 6.84 4.40
CA VAL A 84 -15.08 6.07 5.34
C VAL A 84 -15.82 5.84 6.65
N ALA A 85 -16.36 6.90 7.27
CA ALA A 85 -17.05 6.80 8.55
C ALA A 85 -18.28 5.87 8.48
N GLU A 86 -19.09 5.95 7.42
CA GLU A 86 -20.29 5.11 7.28
C GLU A 86 -19.94 3.64 7.00
N PHE A 87 -18.93 3.38 6.18
CA PHE A 87 -18.45 2.02 5.94
C PHE A 87 -17.86 1.41 7.21
N GLU A 88 -17.07 2.16 7.99
CA GLU A 88 -16.56 1.72 9.29
C GLU A 88 -17.70 1.44 10.29
N ARG A 89 -18.72 2.30 10.34
CA ARG A 89 -19.91 2.14 11.19
C ARG A 89 -20.65 0.84 10.90
N VAL A 90 -20.70 0.41 9.63
CA VAL A 90 -21.29 -0.88 9.25
C VAL A 90 -20.25 -2.00 9.18
N HIS A 91 -19.04 -1.81 9.69
CA HIS A 91 -17.95 -2.80 9.66
C HIS A 91 -17.67 -3.35 8.25
N ALA A 92 -17.67 -2.48 7.25
CA ALA A 92 -17.31 -2.80 5.87
C ALA A 92 -15.88 -2.32 5.57
N ALA A 93 -15.16 -3.10 4.75
CA ALA A 93 -13.80 -2.75 4.37
C ALA A 93 -13.80 -1.69 3.27
N VAL A 94 -13.29 -0.51 3.63
CA VAL A 94 -12.99 0.60 2.73
C VAL A 94 -11.63 1.17 3.10
N ALA A 95 -10.89 1.70 2.12
CA ALA A 95 -9.70 2.47 2.37
C ALA A 95 -9.53 3.55 1.29
N PRO A 96 -9.05 4.75 1.63
CA PRO A 96 -8.63 5.74 0.66
C PRO A 96 -7.45 5.25 -0.20
N VAL A 97 -7.45 5.65 -1.47
CA VAL A 97 -6.32 5.47 -2.37
C VAL A 97 -5.36 6.64 -2.11
N TYR A 98 -4.32 6.37 -1.34
CA TYR A 98 -3.31 7.36 -0.98
C TYR A 98 -2.41 7.75 -2.15
N GLU A 99 -2.07 9.03 -2.20
CA GLU A 99 -0.90 9.55 -2.88
C GLU A 99 0.33 9.53 -1.95
N ALA A 100 1.53 9.76 -2.50
CA ALA A 100 2.76 9.75 -1.70
C ALA A 100 2.73 10.76 -0.54
N GLY A 101 2.13 11.93 -0.74
CA GLY A 101 1.98 12.95 0.30
C GLY A 101 1.07 12.50 1.45
N ASP A 102 0.01 11.75 1.15
CA ASP A 102 -0.91 11.22 2.16
C ASP A 102 -0.17 10.24 3.08
N ILE A 103 0.68 9.36 2.52
CA ILE A 103 1.50 8.40 3.29
C ILE A 103 2.44 9.13 4.27
N VAL A 104 3.06 10.22 3.84
CA VAL A 104 3.99 11.01 4.68
C VAL A 104 3.25 11.71 5.82
N ALA A 105 2.03 12.19 5.56
CA ALA A 105 1.21 12.90 6.54
C ALA A 105 0.43 11.97 7.49
N ASP A 106 0.26 10.69 7.14
CA ASP A 106 -0.63 9.77 7.85
C ASP A 106 -0.14 9.49 9.30
N PRO A 107 -1.00 9.68 10.32
CA PRO A 107 -0.64 9.47 11.72
C PRO A 107 -0.19 8.04 12.05
N GLN A 108 -0.79 7.03 11.41
CA GLN A 108 -0.45 5.62 11.62
C GLN A 108 0.91 5.30 10.98
N TYR A 109 1.21 5.80 9.78
CA TYR A 109 2.54 5.65 9.18
C TYR A 109 3.64 6.32 10.02
N ASN A 110 3.34 7.49 10.57
CA ASN A 110 4.24 8.20 11.49
C ASN A 110 4.42 7.44 12.81
N ALA A 111 3.34 6.93 13.41
CA ALA A 111 3.40 6.14 14.64
C ALA A 111 4.16 4.81 14.45
N LEU A 112 4.03 4.19 13.28
CA LEU A 112 4.78 3.00 12.93
C LEU A 112 6.24 3.29 12.57
N GLY A 113 6.63 4.56 12.41
CA GLY A 113 7.97 4.95 11.96
C GLY A 113 8.32 4.36 10.60
N THR A 114 7.32 4.22 9.73
CA THR A 114 7.46 3.57 8.41
C THR A 114 8.36 4.37 7.48
N ILE A 115 8.43 5.70 7.64
CA ILE A 115 9.33 6.57 6.90
C ILE A 115 10.45 7.01 7.84
N LEU A 116 11.67 6.63 7.52
CA LEU A 116 12.89 7.08 8.17
C LEU A 116 13.37 8.37 7.49
N ARG A 117 13.85 9.33 8.28
CA ARG A 117 14.62 10.48 7.80
C ARG A 117 16.08 10.32 8.23
N MET A 118 17.02 10.47 7.30
CA MET A 118 18.45 10.32 7.53
C MET A 118 19.24 11.25 6.61
N GLU A 119 20.39 11.73 7.08
CA GLU A 119 21.30 12.52 6.24
C GLU A 119 21.95 11.65 5.16
N ASP A 120 21.90 12.14 3.94
CA ASP A 120 22.57 11.61 2.77
C ASP A 120 23.70 12.56 2.34
N PRO A 121 24.91 12.05 2.02
CA PRO A 121 26.03 12.89 1.61
C PRO A 121 25.77 13.77 0.39
N ASP A 122 24.92 13.34 -0.54
CA ASP A 122 24.65 14.02 -1.80
C ASP A 122 23.31 14.78 -1.79
N LEU A 123 22.32 14.27 -1.04
CA LEU A 123 20.94 14.76 -1.07
C LEU A 123 20.51 15.53 0.20
N GLY A 124 21.34 15.56 1.26
CA GLY A 124 20.97 16.12 2.56
C GLY A 124 19.95 15.25 3.30
N GLU A 125 18.99 15.85 4.02
CA GLU A 125 17.95 15.07 4.71
C GLU A 125 17.07 14.31 3.71
N LEU A 126 17.20 12.98 3.69
CA LEU A 126 16.45 12.07 2.83
C LEU A 126 15.36 11.34 3.63
N ALA A 127 14.14 11.31 3.10
CA ALA A 127 13.06 10.46 3.57
C ALA A 127 13.01 9.14 2.76
N MET A 128 13.04 7.99 3.43
CA MET A 128 12.99 6.68 2.79
C MET A 128 12.20 5.65 3.59
N GLN A 129 11.81 4.55 2.95
CA GLN A 129 11.14 3.42 3.60
C GLN A 129 12.05 2.83 4.68
N ASN A 130 11.55 2.76 5.91
CA ASN A 130 12.21 2.13 7.04
C ASN A 130 12.01 0.60 7.00
N VAL A 131 12.71 -0.12 7.89
CA VAL A 131 12.51 -1.56 8.12
C VAL A 131 11.05 -1.82 8.48
N LEU A 132 10.36 -2.58 7.63
CA LEU A 132 8.92 -2.84 7.73
C LEU A 132 8.54 -3.72 8.92
N PHE A 133 9.44 -4.61 9.33
CA PHE A 133 9.16 -5.61 10.36
C PHE A 133 9.68 -5.14 11.72
N ARG A 134 8.81 -5.21 12.73
CA ARG A 134 9.16 -4.94 14.13
C ARG A 134 9.34 -6.29 14.84
N MET A 135 10.54 -6.56 15.33
CA MET A 135 10.85 -7.75 16.11
C MET A 135 10.76 -7.44 17.60
N SER A 136 10.32 -8.40 18.42
CA SER A 136 10.33 -8.28 19.87
C SER A 136 11.75 -8.20 20.45
N GLU A 137 12.72 -8.80 19.75
CA GLU A 137 14.14 -8.75 20.09
C GLU A 137 14.95 -8.37 18.84
N GLY A 138 15.87 -7.40 18.99
CA GLY A 138 16.73 -6.94 17.89
C GLY A 138 15.94 -6.21 16.79
N GLN A 139 15.86 -4.89 16.89
CA GLN A 139 15.29 -4.11 15.81
C GLN A 139 16.30 -3.95 14.67
N GLY A 140 15.92 -4.34 13.45
CA GLY A 140 16.70 -4.01 12.26
C GLY A 140 16.74 -2.49 12.05
N ALA A 141 17.88 -1.97 11.62
CA ALA A 141 18.07 -0.55 11.34
C ALA A 141 18.72 -0.36 9.96
N VAL A 142 18.25 0.65 9.23
CA VAL A 142 18.94 1.15 8.04
C VAL A 142 20.19 1.91 8.52
N ARG A 143 21.36 1.53 7.99
CA ARG A 143 22.66 2.09 8.43
C ARG A 143 23.18 3.22 7.54
N PHE A 144 22.74 3.25 6.28
CA PHE A 144 23.13 4.22 5.27
C PHE A 144 22.05 4.29 4.18
N THR A 145 21.92 5.45 3.54
CA THR A 145 20.96 5.74 2.45
C THR A 145 21.37 5.06 1.14
N GLY A 146 22.66 4.80 1.00
CA GLY A 146 23.33 4.17 -0.12
C GLY A 146 24.76 4.67 -0.10
N ARG A 147 25.75 3.78 0.01
CA ARG A 147 27.15 4.22 0.00
C ARG A 147 27.60 4.48 -1.43
N GLY A 148 28.46 5.48 -1.59
CA GLY A 148 29.11 5.75 -2.86
C GLY A 148 29.87 4.54 -3.38
N HIS A 149 30.07 4.47 -4.69
CA HIS A 149 30.86 3.40 -5.30
C HIS A 149 32.27 3.37 -4.70
N GLY A 150 32.70 2.19 -4.22
CA GLY A 150 34.02 1.99 -3.64
C GLY A 150 34.17 2.41 -2.17
N ALA A 151 33.11 2.91 -1.52
CA ALA A 151 33.20 3.43 -0.14
C ALA A 151 33.73 2.43 0.91
N ASP A 152 33.54 1.13 0.67
CA ASP A 152 33.98 0.07 1.59
C ASP A 152 35.20 -0.71 1.04
N THR A 153 35.75 -0.32 -0.11
CA THR A 153 36.82 -1.07 -0.79
C THR A 153 38.06 -1.22 0.07
N ASP A 154 38.59 -0.13 0.60
CA ASP A 154 39.83 -0.16 1.40
C ASP A 154 39.62 -0.96 2.69
N GLN A 155 38.50 -0.73 3.39
CA GLN A 155 38.16 -1.46 4.61
C GLN A 155 38.11 -2.97 4.36
N LEU A 156 37.40 -3.41 3.31
CA LEU A 156 37.26 -4.83 2.99
C LEU A 156 38.60 -5.45 2.55
N LEU A 157 39.43 -4.75 1.80
CA LEU A 157 40.74 -5.24 1.41
C LEU A 157 41.68 -5.40 2.61
N SER A 158 41.65 -4.44 3.55
CA SER A 158 42.38 -4.57 4.81
C SER A 158 41.87 -5.72 5.68
N GLU A 159 40.54 -5.93 5.76
CA GLU A 159 39.95 -7.08 6.46
C GLU A 159 40.35 -8.43 5.83
N LEU A 160 40.62 -8.45 4.52
CA LEU A 160 41.14 -9.61 3.79
C LEU A 160 42.66 -9.79 3.94
N GLY A 161 43.35 -8.87 4.62
CA GLY A 161 44.76 -8.97 4.98
C GLY A 161 45.73 -8.26 4.03
N LEU A 162 45.25 -7.38 3.14
CA LEU A 162 46.13 -6.56 2.32
C LEU A 162 46.71 -5.40 3.15
N GLU A 163 48.00 -5.16 3.00
CA GLU A 163 48.66 -4.00 3.59
C GLU A 163 48.35 -2.72 2.80
N GLU A 164 48.48 -1.55 3.45
CA GLU A 164 48.21 -0.25 2.83
C GLU A 164 49.00 -0.03 1.52
N GLY A 165 50.23 -0.55 1.45
CA GLY A 165 51.06 -0.47 0.25
C GLY A 165 50.51 -1.28 -0.94
N GLU A 166 49.93 -2.45 -0.68
CA GLU A 166 49.32 -3.29 -1.72
C GLU A 166 48.02 -2.66 -2.24
N ILE A 167 47.21 -2.10 -1.35
CA ILE A 167 45.99 -1.37 -1.70
C ILE A 167 46.32 -0.14 -2.56
N ALA A 168 47.35 0.62 -2.18
CA ALA A 168 47.82 1.77 -2.95
C ALA A 168 48.30 1.37 -4.35
N GLU A 169 48.97 0.22 -4.50
CA GLU A 169 49.41 -0.30 -5.79
C GLU A 169 48.22 -0.75 -6.66
N LEU A 170 47.22 -1.42 -6.10
CA LEU A 170 46.00 -1.77 -6.84
C LEU A 170 45.27 -0.52 -7.36
N ARG A 171 45.27 0.57 -6.59
CA ARG A 171 44.68 1.85 -6.99
C ARG A 171 45.52 2.53 -8.08
N SER A 172 46.85 2.50 -7.98
CA SER A 172 47.75 3.08 -8.98
C SER A 172 47.61 2.41 -10.35
N GLN A 173 47.36 1.09 -10.35
CA GLN A 173 47.10 0.28 -11.55
C GLN A 173 45.66 0.43 -12.09
N GLY A 174 44.78 1.13 -11.39
CA GLY A 174 43.38 1.31 -11.76
C GLY A 174 42.51 0.05 -11.59
N VAL A 175 42.98 -0.94 -10.83
CA VAL A 175 42.23 -2.17 -10.50
C VAL A 175 41.07 -1.85 -9.56
N ILE A 176 41.31 -0.96 -8.61
CA ILE A 176 40.30 -0.38 -7.72
C ILE A 176 40.26 1.13 -7.89
N ARG A 177 39.13 1.76 -7.52
CA ARG A 177 38.93 3.21 -7.58
C ARG A 177 38.69 3.74 -6.18
#